data_AF-A0A519N4H9-F1
#
_entry.id   AF-A0A519N4H9-F1
#
_cell.length_a   1.000
_cell.length_b   1.000
_cell.length_c   1.000
_cell.angle_alpha   90.00
_cell.angle_beta   90.00
_cell.angle_gamma   90.00
#
_symmetry.space_group_name_H-M   'P 1'
#
loop_
_entity.id
_entity.type
_entity.pdbx_description
1 polymer ?
#
loop_
_entity_poly.entity_id
_entity_poly.type
_entity_poly.pdbx_seq_one_letter_code
_entity_poly.pdbx_strand_id
1 'polypeptide(L)'
;MTRNLTALFLLLTVVFSASAQKKTDDQQTKIAMLKSFYTEYIIANSKTPIDEKEVDAIKKKYCTAKFLKQLAAQQAGGETDYDIFVSAQDYDIEWLKSLKIEPSATFNVFRVTYDMNFEDDQALIRPVVAKENGKFKIDDIKTD
;
A
#
# COMPACT_ATOMS: atom_id res chain seq x y z
N MET A 1 9.85 -58.89 4.48
CA MET A 1 9.90 -57.95 5.61
C MET A 1 9.92 -56.55 5.03
N THR A 2 8.78 -56.02 4.59
CA THR A 2 8.72 -54.70 3.92
C THR A 2 7.35 -54.09 4.16
N ARG A 3 7.24 -53.31 5.23
CA ARG A 3 6.10 -52.40 5.44
C ARG A 3 6.64 -51.06 5.91
N ASN A 4 6.01 -50.01 5.35
CA ASN A 4 6.02 -48.61 5.79
C ASN A 4 7.07 -47.70 5.14
N LEU A 5 6.86 -47.37 3.85
CA LEU A 5 7.50 -46.20 3.22
C LEU A 5 6.49 -45.28 2.49
N THR A 6 5.22 -45.27 2.91
CA THR A 6 4.16 -44.46 2.28
C THR A 6 3.62 -43.32 3.14
N ALA A 7 4.04 -43.20 4.41
CA ALA A 7 3.54 -42.16 5.31
C ALA A 7 4.33 -40.84 5.27
N LEU A 8 5.51 -40.80 4.63
CA LEU A 8 6.41 -39.63 4.70
C LEU A 8 6.14 -38.57 3.62
N PHE A 9 5.49 -38.94 2.51
CA PHE A 9 5.24 -38.02 1.39
C PHE A 9 4.02 -37.11 1.60
N LEU A 10 3.06 -37.48 2.46
CA LEU A 10 1.84 -36.70 2.69
C LEU A 10 2.07 -35.49 3.63
N LEU A 11 3.07 -35.55 4.52
CA LEU A 11 3.33 -34.46 5.47
C LEU A 11 4.00 -33.24 4.81
N LEU A 12 4.84 -33.47 3.78
CA LEU A 12 5.58 -32.39 3.11
C LEU A 12 4.66 -31.53 2.22
N THR A 13 3.69 -32.10 1.52
CA THR A 13 2.80 -31.32 0.63
C THR A 13 1.87 -30.38 1.40
N VAL A 14 1.44 -30.75 2.60
CA VAL A 14 0.56 -29.91 3.45
C VAL A 14 1.29 -28.66 3.96
N VAL A 15 2.55 -28.78 4.35
CA VAL A 15 3.33 -27.65 4.90
C VAL A 15 3.66 -26.60 3.84
N PHE A 16 4.03 -27.03 2.62
CA PHE A 16 4.29 -26.11 1.51
C PHE A 16 3.04 -25.33 1.08
N SER A 17 1.89 -26.02 1.01
CA SER A 17 0.61 -25.40 0.61
C SER A 17 0.15 -24.30 1.57
N ALA A 18 0.29 -24.51 2.89
CA ALA A 18 -0.11 -23.54 3.90
C ALA A 18 0.71 -22.24 3.82
N SER A 19 2.02 -22.33 3.58
CA SER A 19 2.90 -21.16 3.50
C SER A 19 2.65 -20.30 2.25
N ALA A 20 2.40 -20.95 1.09
CA ALA A 20 2.06 -20.28 -0.14
C ALA A 20 0.69 -19.59 -0.06
N GLN A 21 -0.31 -20.27 0.50
CA GLN A 21 -1.66 -19.72 0.68
C GLN A 21 -1.65 -18.50 1.61
N LYS A 22 -0.93 -18.56 2.75
CA LYS A 22 -0.78 -17.43 3.66
C LYS A 22 -0.10 -16.23 3.02
N LYS A 23 0.94 -16.45 2.20
CA LYS A 23 1.64 -15.36 1.48
C LYS A 23 0.72 -14.67 0.48
N THR A 24 -0.07 -15.44 -0.27
CA THR A 24 -1.05 -14.91 -1.22
C THR A 24 -2.17 -14.14 -0.51
N ASP A 25 -2.66 -14.64 0.62
CA ASP A 25 -3.70 -14.00 1.44
C ASP A 25 -3.20 -12.68 2.08
N ASP A 26 -2.01 -12.70 2.69
CA ASP A 26 -1.36 -11.49 3.22
C ASP A 26 -1.15 -10.45 2.09
N GLN A 27 -0.80 -10.89 0.87
CA GLN A 27 -0.62 -9.98 -0.27
C GLN A 27 -1.94 -9.37 -0.73
N GLN A 28 -3.00 -10.16 -0.89
CA GLN A 28 -4.32 -9.65 -1.26
C GLN A 28 -4.86 -8.70 -0.19
N THR A 29 -4.64 -9.00 1.09
CA THR A 29 -5.01 -8.12 2.20
C THR A 29 -4.28 -6.77 2.14
N LYS A 30 -2.98 -6.77 1.82
CA LYS A 30 -2.21 -5.51 1.63
C LYS A 30 -2.74 -4.70 0.44
N ILE A 31 -3.03 -5.35 -0.69
CA ILE A 31 -3.59 -4.69 -1.88
C ILE A 31 -4.95 -4.08 -1.55
N ALA A 32 -5.82 -4.81 -0.86
CA ALA A 32 -7.12 -4.31 -0.43
C ALA A 32 -6.98 -3.11 0.52
N MET A 33 -6.06 -3.19 1.49
CA MET A 33 -5.76 -2.08 2.39
C MET A 33 -5.29 -0.83 1.64
N LEU A 34 -4.33 -0.98 0.71
CA LEU A 34 -3.85 0.12 -0.11
C LEU A 34 -4.97 0.72 -0.97
N LYS A 35 -5.79 -0.13 -1.60
CA LYS A 35 -6.95 0.34 -2.39
C LYS A 35 -7.90 1.18 -1.55
N SER A 36 -8.22 0.74 -0.33
CA SER A 36 -9.03 1.52 0.59
C SER A 36 -8.36 2.84 0.99
N PHE A 37 -7.06 2.82 1.30
CA PHE A 37 -6.31 4.05 1.62
C PHE A 37 -6.42 5.06 0.48
N TYR A 38 -6.05 4.68 -0.74
CA TYR A 38 -6.04 5.61 -1.87
C TYR A 38 -7.43 6.11 -2.25
N THR A 39 -8.45 5.25 -2.21
CA THR A 39 -9.83 5.68 -2.44
C THR A 39 -10.30 6.66 -1.37
N GLU A 40 -10.14 6.36 -0.08
CA GLU A 40 -10.58 7.26 0.99
C GLU A 40 -9.79 8.58 0.97
N TYR A 41 -8.47 8.50 0.76
CA TYR A 41 -7.58 9.65 0.75
C TYR A 41 -7.88 10.63 -0.39
N ILE A 42 -8.03 10.14 -1.62
CA ILE A 42 -8.33 10.99 -2.78
C ILE A 42 -9.74 11.57 -2.68
N ILE A 43 -10.74 10.80 -2.21
CA ILE A 43 -12.10 11.31 -2.00
C ILE A 43 -12.13 12.40 -0.93
N ALA A 44 -11.36 12.27 0.16
CA ALA A 44 -11.33 13.28 1.21
C ALA A 44 -10.70 14.60 0.71
N ASN A 45 -9.62 14.52 -0.07
CA ASN A 45 -8.94 15.69 -0.63
C ASN A 45 -9.69 16.34 -1.81
N SER A 46 -10.63 15.65 -2.47
CA SER A 46 -11.44 16.24 -3.55
C SER A 46 -12.64 17.07 -3.06
N LYS A 47 -12.90 17.10 -1.75
CA LYS A 47 -14.00 17.87 -1.16
C LYS A 47 -13.70 19.38 -1.17
N THR A 48 -14.75 20.19 -1.31
CA THR A 48 -14.65 21.66 -1.23
C THR A 48 -15.63 22.19 -0.17
N PRO A 49 -15.15 22.71 0.97
CA PRO A 49 -13.74 22.77 1.41
C PRO A 49 -13.21 21.39 1.81
N ILE A 50 -11.88 21.26 1.85
CA ILE A 50 -11.20 20.06 2.39
C ILE A 50 -11.37 20.03 3.90
N ASP A 51 -11.71 18.86 4.45
CA ASP A 51 -11.69 18.60 5.90
C ASP A 51 -10.35 17.98 6.30
N GLU A 52 -9.42 18.81 6.77
CA GLU A 52 -8.09 18.37 7.19
C GLU A 52 -8.14 17.31 8.31
N LYS A 53 -9.16 17.34 9.18
CA LYS A 53 -9.28 16.35 10.27
C LYS A 53 -9.64 14.97 9.72
N GLU A 54 -10.46 14.93 8.68
CA GLU A 54 -10.79 13.68 7.99
C GLU A 54 -9.55 13.11 7.29
N VAL A 55 -8.81 13.94 6.57
CA VAL A 55 -7.56 13.54 5.90
C VAL A 55 -6.55 13.01 6.91
N ASP A 56 -6.38 13.68 8.05
CA ASP A 56 -5.52 13.24 9.14
C ASP A 56 -5.98 11.92 9.77
N ALA A 57 -7.28 11.72 9.92
CA ALA A 57 -7.83 10.48 10.44
C ALA A 57 -7.56 9.31 9.48
N ILE A 58 -7.70 9.53 8.16
CA ILE A 58 -7.35 8.54 7.13
C ILE A 58 -5.86 8.22 7.20
N LYS A 59 -4.98 9.23 7.25
CA LYS A 59 -3.53 9.03 7.41
C LYS A 59 -3.22 8.18 8.66
N LYS A 60 -3.79 8.51 9.83
CA LYS A 60 -3.61 7.74 11.07
C LYS A 60 -4.16 6.31 11.01
N LYS A 61 -5.24 6.09 10.27
CA LYS A 61 -5.86 4.78 10.06
C LYS A 61 -4.94 3.84 9.25
N TYR A 62 -4.30 4.37 8.21
CA TYR A 62 -3.59 3.55 7.22
C TYR A 62 -2.06 3.63 7.28
N CYS A 63 -1.48 4.64 7.92
CA CYS A 63 -0.04 4.81 8.03
C CYS A 63 0.46 4.42 9.43
N THR A 64 1.70 3.92 9.50
CA THR A 64 2.35 3.67 10.79
C THR A 64 2.62 5.00 11.50
N ALA A 65 2.65 4.97 12.83
CA ALA A 65 2.94 6.18 13.61
C ALA A 65 4.37 6.69 13.35
N LYS A 66 5.29 5.75 13.11
CA LYS A 66 6.67 6.05 12.70
C LYS A 66 6.69 6.84 11.40
N PHE A 67 6.01 6.36 10.35
CA PHE A 67 6.01 7.01 9.05
C PHE A 67 5.40 8.41 9.11
N LEU A 68 4.27 8.58 9.80
CA LEU A 68 3.64 9.91 9.96
C LEU A 68 4.55 10.90 10.68
N LYS A 69 5.34 10.45 11.67
CA LYS A 69 6.32 11.31 12.33
C LYS A 69 7.46 11.72 11.39
N GLN A 70 7.92 10.81 10.54
CA GLN A 70 8.94 11.11 9.53
C GLN A 70 8.40 12.13 8.51
N LEU A 71 7.21 11.88 7.97
CA LEU A 71 6.54 12.78 7.02
C LEU A 71 6.38 14.19 7.60
N ALA A 72 5.91 14.32 8.84
CA ALA A 72 5.77 15.62 9.50
C ALA A 72 7.11 16.37 9.64
N ALA A 73 8.21 15.65 9.90
CA ALA A 73 9.53 16.25 9.97
C ALA A 73 10.03 16.74 8.60
N GLN A 74 9.80 15.95 7.53
CA GLN A 74 10.16 16.33 6.15
C GLN A 74 9.39 17.57 5.69
N GLN A 75 8.09 17.61 5.98
CA GLN A 75 7.23 18.76 5.67
C GLN A 75 7.67 20.02 6.43
N ALA A 76 7.99 19.88 7.72
CA ALA A 76 8.52 21.00 8.51
C ALA A 76 9.90 21.48 8.03
N GLY A 77 10.69 20.60 7.41
CA GLY A 77 11.97 20.91 6.78
C GLY A 77 11.86 21.48 5.35
N GLY A 78 10.67 21.49 4.75
CA GLY A 78 10.46 21.94 3.37
C GLY A 78 11.02 20.98 2.30
N GLU A 79 11.15 19.70 2.61
CA GLU A 79 11.76 18.70 1.72
C GLU A 79 10.86 18.29 0.54
N THR A 80 9.56 18.62 0.58
CA THR A 80 8.58 18.21 -0.45
C THR A 80 7.61 19.35 -0.75
N ASP A 81 7.47 19.71 -2.02
CA ASP A 81 6.49 20.68 -2.55
C ASP A 81 5.26 20.00 -3.21
N TYR A 82 5.14 18.68 -3.07
CA TYR A 82 4.06 17.86 -3.63
C TYR A 82 3.51 16.85 -2.61
N ASP A 83 2.33 16.28 -2.89
CA ASP A 83 1.75 15.20 -2.08
C ASP A 83 2.43 13.87 -2.44
N ILE A 84 3.26 13.37 -1.52
CA ILE A 84 4.01 12.12 -1.71
C ILE A 84 3.13 10.88 -1.87
N PHE A 85 1.87 10.91 -1.44
CA PHE A 85 0.99 9.76 -1.58
C PHE A 85 0.52 9.60 -3.02
N VAL A 86 0.35 10.69 -3.76
CA VAL A 86 -0.09 10.68 -5.17
C VAL A 86 1.02 11.08 -6.15
N SER A 87 2.18 11.52 -5.65
CA SER A 87 3.31 12.03 -6.43
C SER A 87 2.93 13.22 -7.33
N ALA A 88 2.08 14.12 -6.84
CA ALA A 88 1.57 15.27 -7.59
C ALA A 88 1.28 16.46 -6.68
N GLN A 89 1.27 17.68 -7.23
CA GLN A 89 0.83 18.89 -6.52
C GLN A 89 -0.70 18.95 -6.42
N ASP A 90 -1.37 18.69 -7.56
CA ASP A 90 -2.82 18.62 -7.70
C ASP A 90 -3.24 17.28 -8.30
N TYR A 91 -4.44 16.81 -7.94
CA TYR A 91 -4.99 15.54 -8.43
C TYR A 91 -6.52 15.56 -8.39
N ASP A 92 -7.14 14.82 -9.31
CA ASP A 92 -8.58 14.74 -9.46
C ASP A 92 -9.12 13.39 -8.93
N ILE A 93 -10.34 13.39 -8.39
CA ILE A 93 -11.07 12.17 -8.02
C ILE A 93 -11.19 11.18 -9.20
N GLU A 94 -11.20 11.69 -10.43
CA GLU A 94 -11.25 10.93 -11.67
C GLU A 94 -10.07 9.96 -11.84
N TRP A 95 -8.91 10.23 -11.22
CA TRP A 95 -7.76 9.33 -11.22
C TRP A 95 -8.10 7.96 -10.59
N LEU A 96 -9.08 7.90 -9.68
CA LEU A 96 -9.53 6.64 -9.08
C LEU A 96 -10.09 5.65 -10.11
N LYS A 97 -10.52 6.11 -11.29
CA LYS A 97 -11.02 5.24 -12.37
C LYS A 97 -9.92 4.35 -12.96
N SER A 98 -8.67 4.79 -12.89
CA SER A 98 -7.49 4.09 -13.42
C SER A 98 -6.57 3.55 -12.32
N LEU A 99 -6.97 3.64 -11.04
CA LEU A 99 -6.19 3.13 -9.90
C LEU A 99 -5.85 1.66 -10.07
N LYS A 100 -4.55 1.39 -10.21
CA LYS A 100 -3.99 0.04 -10.29
C LYS A 100 -2.96 -0.16 -9.18
N ILE A 101 -3.01 -1.33 -8.53
CA ILE A 101 -2.10 -1.69 -7.44
C ILE A 101 -1.54 -3.08 -7.71
N GLU A 102 -0.22 -3.17 -7.82
CA GLU A 102 0.48 -4.41 -8.12
C GLU A 102 1.63 -4.64 -7.13
N PRO A 103 1.92 -5.89 -6.73
CA PRO A 103 3.13 -6.17 -5.96
C PRO A 103 4.38 -5.84 -6.81
N SER A 104 5.40 -5.29 -6.16
CA SER A 104 6.73 -5.17 -6.75
C SER A 104 7.54 -6.46 -6.58
N ALA A 105 8.68 -6.55 -7.26
CA ALA A 105 9.67 -7.60 -7.02
C ALA A 105 10.27 -7.51 -5.60
N THR A 106 10.34 -6.30 -5.03
CA THR A 106 10.79 -6.10 -3.65
C THR A 106 9.69 -6.46 -2.66
N PHE A 107 10.03 -7.30 -1.68
CA PHE A 107 9.10 -7.71 -0.63
C PHE A 107 8.47 -6.50 0.07
N ASN A 108 7.15 -6.56 0.28
CA ASN A 108 6.33 -5.51 0.90
C ASN A 108 6.28 -4.17 0.18
N VAL A 109 6.85 -4.05 -1.02
CA VAL A 109 6.73 -2.86 -1.87
C VAL A 109 5.65 -3.12 -2.91
N PHE A 110 4.81 -2.12 -3.14
CA PHE A 110 3.78 -2.16 -4.18
C PHE A 110 4.05 -1.07 -5.21
N ARG A 111 3.45 -1.20 -6.38
CA ARG A 111 3.36 -0.17 -7.41
C ARG A 111 1.91 0.29 -7.45
N VAL A 112 1.72 1.58 -7.23
CA VAL A 112 0.42 2.23 -7.32
C VAL A 112 0.51 3.18 -8.50
N THR A 113 -0.40 3.03 -9.45
CA THR A 113 -0.41 3.84 -10.66
C THR A 113 -1.80 4.40 -10.95
N TYR A 114 -1.81 5.58 -11.55
CA TYR A 114 -2.98 6.27 -12.07
C TYR A 114 -2.67 6.76 -13.47
N ASP A 115 -3.69 6.83 -14.30
CA ASP A 115 -3.69 7.66 -15.50
C ASP A 115 -3.94 9.10 -15.08
N MET A 116 -2.95 9.97 -15.28
CA MET A 116 -3.03 11.37 -14.88
C MET A 116 -3.78 12.23 -15.91
N ASN A 117 -4.24 11.64 -17.02
CA ASN A 117 -4.87 12.32 -18.16
C ASN A 117 -3.98 13.40 -18.82
N PHE A 118 -2.66 13.29 -18.64
CA PHE A 118 -1.64 14.03 -19.36
C PHE A 118 -0.82 13.03 -20.19
N GLU A 119 -0.52 13.37 -21.44
CA GLU A 119 0.15 12.53 -22.47
C GLU A 119 0.99 11.36 -21.91
N ASP A 120 0.46 10.13 -21.98
CA ASP A 120 1.11 8.85 -21.57
C ASP A 120 1.74 8.80 -20.16
N ASP A 121 1.52 9.81 -19.32
CA ASP A 121 2.13 9.92 -18.00
C ASP A 121 1.30 9.17 -16.94
N GLN A 122 1.91 8.12 -16.39
CA GLN A 122 1.38 7.42 -15.21
C GLN A 122 2.16 7.83 -13.97
N ALA A 123 1.43 8.23 -12.92
CA ALA A 123 2.03 8.33 -11.60
C ALA A 123 2.56 6.94 -11.19
N LEU A 124 3.74 6.89 -10.57
CA LEU A 124 4.28 5.66 -9.98
C LEU A 124 4.64 5.91 -8.52
N ILE A 125 3.76 5.49 -7.62
CA ILE A 125 4.00 5.55 -6.18
C ILE A 125 4.40 4.16 -5.68
N ARG A 126 5.39 4.12 -4.78
CA ARG A 126 5.97 2.87 -4.27
C ARG A 126 5.81 2.73 -2.76
N PRO A 127 4.59 2.47 -2.26
CA PRO A 127 4.38 2.31 -0.83
C PRO A 127 5.02 1.02 -0.30
N VAL A 128 5.63 1.13 0.86
CA VAL A 128 6.14 0.01 1.66
C VAL A 128 5.11 -0.31 2.74
N VAL A 129 4.71 -1.57 2.85
CA VAL A 129 3.67 -2.00 3.80
C VAL A 129 4.25 -2.86 4.92
N ALA A 130 4.01 -2.46 6.18
CA ALA A 130 4.40 -3.20 7.37
C ALA A 130 3.18 -3.63 8.20
N LYS A 131 3.38 -4.54 9.17
CA LYS A 131 2.37 -4.83 10.21
C LYS A 131 2.64 -3.95 11.43
N GLU A 132 1.64 -3.17 11.84
CA GLU A 132 1.63 -2.42 13.11
C GLU A 132 0.39 -2.87 13.90
N ASN A 133 0.60 -3.38 15.12
CA ASN A 133 -0.47 -3.89 15.98
C ASN A 133 -1.40 -4.91 15.28
N GLY A 134 -0.81 -5.81 14.49
CA GLY A 134 -1.54 -6.86 13.75
C GLY A 134 -2.26 -6.41 12.48
N LYS A 135 -2.21 -5.12 12.12
CA LYS A 135 -2.83 -4.58 10.90
C LYS A 135 -1.78 -4.14 9.90
N PHE A 136 -2.05 -4.33 8.61
CA PHE A 136 -1.19 -3.79 7.55
C PHE A 136 -1.35 -2.29 7.45
N LYS A 137 -0.22 -1.59 7.30
CA LYS A 137 -0.15 -0.13 7.20
C LYS A 137 0.99 0.30 6.29
N ILE A 138 0.87 1.48 5.69
CA ILE A 138 1.95 2.14 4.95
C ILE A 138 3.01 2.61 5.95
N ASP A 139 4.24 2.11 5.80
CA ASP A 139 5.39 2.47 6.65
C ASP A 139 6.37 3.41 5.95
N ASP A 140 6.27 3.53 4.62
CA ASP A 140 7.13 4.39 3.81
C ASP A 140 6.56 4.58 2.40
N ILE A 141 7.03 5.60 1.69
CA ILE A 141 6.87 5.77 0.24
C ILE A 141 8.28 5.91 -0.35
N LYS A 142 8.69 4.95 -1.19
CA LYS A 142 10.00 5.05 -1.83
C LYS A 142 10.01 6.14 -2.90
N THR A 143 10.82 7.16 -2.69
CA THR A 143 11.29 8.07 -3.72
C THR A 143 12.57 7.48 -4.31
N ASP A 144 12.64 7.34 -5.63
CA ASP A 144 13.89 6.96 -6.31
C ASP A 144 14.83 8.16 -6.43
#